data_AF-A0A2S0QQN5-F1
#
_entry.id   AF-A0A2S0QQN5-F1
#
_cell.length_a   1.000
_cell.length_b   1.000
_cell.length_c   1.000
_cell.angle_alpha   90.00
_cell.angle_beta   90.00
_cell.angle_gamma   90.00
#
_symmetry.space_group_name_H-M   'P 1'
#
loop_
_entity.id
_entity.type
_entity.pdbx_description
1 polymer ?
#
loop_
_entity_poly.entity_id
_entity_poly.type
_entity_poly.pdbx_seq_one_letter_code
_entity_poly.pdbx_strand_id
1 'polypeptide(L)'
;MNSLSRPPRNPDDTRGRIRRFILDAEALPSPKGAALRLIELARDPDASIDETVRVIQTDPALTGFVVRAANAARFGGIERTLDVKRAVVRVGMQMVRAHALAISMIRDHKKLRCKHFDYTRFWTESLYTAVLMDKLAERYREFRLGEAFVLGLLAGVGRLAFATAAPDDYGVVLARAAARGVPLELLEQEAFGFDHHELSAVLLADWGVPTELADVVYWQCDPEGGGLKPDSRPYRLAGVLQLAAGLAAEAVAAPEQDGASGIVYLRAALLELEPADMAALTAQALVELREWLQLIGLPPLQPAG
;
A
#
# COMPACT_ATOMS: atom_id res chain seq x y z
N MET A 1 26.32 -22.99 5.84
CA MET A 1 24.93 -23.01 5.35
C MET A 1 24.01 -22.98 6.57
N ASN A 2 23.79 -21.80 7.15
CA ASN A 2 22.74 -21.64 8.17
C ASN A 2 21.43 -21.38 7.42
N SER A 3 20.50 -22.32 7.53
CA SER A 3 19.11 -22.13 7.13
C SER A 3 18.56 -20.97 7.94
N LEU A 4 18.51 -19.77 7.35
CA LEU A 4 17.81 -18.60 7.88
C LEU A 4 16.30 -18.88 7.75
N SER A 5 15.80 -19.79 8.58
CA SER A 5 14.36 -20.03 8.72
C SER A 5 13.78 -18.88 9.53
N ARG A 6 12.74 -18.24 8.98
CA ARG A 6 12.01 -17.15 9.66
C ARG A 6 11.53 -17.64 11.04
N PRO A 7 11.73 -16.89 12.13
CA PRO A 7 11.20 -17.27 13.43
C PRO A 7 9.67 -17.35 13.38
N PRO A 8 9.03 -18.24 14.17
CA PRO A 8 7.58 -18.38 14.19
C PRO A 8 6.92 -17.06 14.63
N ARG A 9 5.98 -16.55 13.83
CA ARG A 9 5.22 -15.33 14.13
C ARG A 9 4.32 -15.57 15.35
N ASN A 10 4.53 -14.82 16.43
CA ASN A 10 3.60 -14.75 17.56
C ASN A 10 2.88 -13.37 17.56
N PRO A 11 1.61 -13.31 17.10
CA PRO A 11 0.92 -12.03 16.89
C PRO A 11 0.81 -11.14 18.14
N ASP A 12 0.64 -11.74 19.32
CA ASP A 12 0.38 -10.98 20.56
C ASP A 12 1.65 -10.33 21.12
N ASP A 13 2.77 -11.04 21.09
CA ASP A 13 4.07 -10.51 21.52
C ASP A 13 4.62 -9.48 20.52
N THR A 14 4.40 -9.69 19.22
CA THR A 14 4.79 -8.73 18.18
C THR A 14 3.98 -7.44 18.27
N ARG A 15 2.66 -7.49 18.50
CA ARG A 15 1.83 -6.28 18.67
C ARG A 15 2.28 -5.40 19.83
N GLY A 16 2.69 -5.99 20.95
CA GLY A 16 3.21 -5.26 22.11
C GLY A 16 4.50 -4.49 21.80
N ARG A 17 5.42 -5.13 21.06
CA ARG A 17 6.69 -4.52 20.62
C ARG A 17 6.47 -3.40 19.60
N ILE A 18 5.60 -3.64 18.61
CA ILE A 18 5.23 -2.61 17.61
C ILE A 18 4.58 -1.40 18.27
N ARG A 19 3.65 -1.61 19.22
CA ARG A 19 3.00 -0.51 19.91
C ARG A 19 4.00 0.33 20.70
N ARG A 20 4.97 -0.31 21.35
CA ARG A 20 6.05 0.39 22.05
C ARG A 20 6.91 1.19 21.08
N PHE A 21 7.32 0.60 19.96
CA PHE A 21 8.04 1.29 18.90
C PHE A 21 7.29 2.54 18.38
N ILE A 22 5.98 2.42 18.16
CA ILE A 22 5.11 3.53 17.76
C ILE A 22 5.06 4.64 18.82
N LEU A 23 5.01 4.28 20.11
CA LEU A 23 4.96 5.24 21.22
C LEU A 23 6.31 5.93 21.47
N ASP A 24 7.41 5.21 21.29
CA ASP A 24 8.77 5.71 21.48
C ASP A 24 9.25 6.55 20.28
N ALA A 25 8.58 6.43 19.12
CA ALA A 25 8.86 7.24 17.95
C ALA A 25 8.44 8.71 18.18
N GLU A 26 9.44 9.60 18.30
CA GLU A 26 9.21 11.05 18.39
C GLU A 26 8.47 11.62 17.16
N ALA A 27 8.55 10.94 16.02
CA ALA A 27 7.83 11.26 14.81
C ALA A 27 7.44 9.99 14.04
N LEU A 28 6.14 9.85 13.77
CA LEU A 28 5.62 8.99 12.72
C LEU A 28 5.19 9.84 11.53
N PRO A 29 5.14 9.27 10.30
CA PRO A 29 4.62 9.98 9.16
C PRO A 29 3.14 10.31 9.43
N SER A 30 2.91 11.57 9.79
CA SER A 30 1.63 12.03 10.30
C SER A 30 0.93 12.89 9.25
N PRO A 31 -0.37 12.66 9.01
CA PRO A 31 -1.12 13.44 8.03
C PRO A 31 -1.23 14.91 8.45
N LYS A 32 -1.31 15.82 7.47
CA LYS A 32 -1.52 17.26 7.71
C LYS A 32 -2.56 17.85 6.77
N GLY A 33 -3.04 19.05 7.12
CA GLY A 33 -3.97 19.81 6.29
C GLY A 33 -5.26 19.05 6.01
N ALA A 34 -5.69 19.03 4.74
CA ALA A 34 -6.93 18.39 4.33
C ALA A 34 -6.99 16.90 4.70
N ALA A 35 -5.87 16.19 4.67
CA ALA A 35 -5.83 14.77 5.04
C ALA A 35 -6.01 14.53 6.53
N LEU A 36 -5.34 15.32 7.38
CA LEU A 36 -5.54 15.24 8.82
C LEU A 36 -7.01 15.55 9.16
N ARG A 37 -7.56 16.58 8.54
CA ARG A 37 -8.95 16.96 8.74
C ARG A 37 -9.92 15.88 8.28
N LEU A 38 -9.63 15.18 7.17
CA LEU A 38 -10.42 14.04 6.71
C LEU A 38 -10.34 12.84 7.66
N ILE A 39 -9.21 12.63 8.33
CA ILE A 39 -9.04 11.59 9.36
C ILE A 39 -9.76 11.97 10.66
N GLU A 40 -9.76 13.24 11.05
CA GLU A 40 -10.55 13.73 12.20
C GLU A 40 -12.04 13.54 11.94
N LEU A 41 -12.53 14.00 10.78
CA LEU A 41 -13.89 13.73 10.29
C LEU A 41 -14.15 12.23 10.11
N ALA A 42 -13.11 11.39 10.10
CA ALA A 42 -13.27 9.95 10.06
C ALA A 42 -13.64 9.31 11.38
N ARG A 43 -13.14 9.90 12.46
CA ARG A 43 -13.35 9.43 13.83
C ARG A 43 -14.64 9.97 14.43
N ASP A 44 -15.23 10.98 13.80
CA ASP A 44 -16.50 11.56 14.19
C ASP A 44 -17.67 10.78 13.54
N PRO A 45 -18.49 10.06 14.33
CA PRO A 45 -19.64 9.31 13.82
C PRO A 45 -20.75 10.20 13.26
N ASP A 46 -20.76 11.49 13.60
CA ASP A 46 -21.76 12.47 13.17
C ASP A 46 -21.29 13.32 11.97
N ALA A 47 -20.06 13.10 11.48
CA ALA A 47 -19.49 13.87 10.39
C ALA A 47 -20.34 13.78 9.11
N SER A 48 -20.72 14.94 8.57
CA SER A 48 -21.52 15.01 7.36
C SER A 48 -20.69 14.76 6.10
N ILE A 49 -21.35 14.23 5.05
CA ILE A 49 -20.75 14.13 3.71
C ILE A 49 -20.34 15.53 3.21
N ASP A 50 -21.11 16.57 3.53
CA ASP A 50 -20.85 17.94 3.08
C ASP A 50 -19.61 18.57 3.73
N GLU A 51 -19.28 18.24 4.98
CA GLU A 51 -18.02 18.65 5.60
C GLU A 51 -16.83 17.96 4.94
N THR A 52 -16.96 16.67 4.65
CA THR A 52 -15.92 15.92 3.92
C THR A 52 -15.69 16.51 2.53
N VAL A 53 -16.76 16.77 1.77
CA VAL A 53 -16.67 17.38 0.43
C VAL A 53 -15.95 18.72 0.50
N ARG A 54 -16.27 19.57 1.49
CA ARG A 54 -15.58 20.85 1.69
C ARG A 54 -14.08 20.66 1.91
N VAL A 55 -13.68 19.71 2.75
CA VAL A 55 -12.27 19.45 3.00
C VAL A 55 -11.55 18.92 1.76
N ILE A 56 -12.15 17.99 1.01
CA ILE A 56 -11.59 17.50 -0.26
C ILE A 56 -11.39 18.66 -1.24
N GLN A 57 -12.39 19.54 -1.36
CA GLN A 57 -12.36 20.71 -2.26
C GLN A 57 -11.25 21.71 -1.92
N THR A 58 -10.74 21.71 -0.68
CA THR A 58 -9.57 22.54 -0.32
C THR A 58 -8.26 22.01 -0.89
N ASP A 59 -8.21 20.77 -1.38
CA ASP A 59 -7.03 20.15 -1.95
C ASP A 59 -7.28 19.69 -3.39
N PRO A 60 -6.66 20.36 -4.39
CA PRO A 60 -6.83 20.00 -5.80
C PRO A 60 -6.42 18.57 -6.15
N ALA A 61 -5.45 17.96 -5.46
CA ALA A 61 -5.09 16.57 -5.72
C ALA A 61 -6.07 15.59 -5.10
N LEU A 62 -6.59 15.86 -3.90
CA LEU A 62 -7.68 15.05 -3.33
C LEU A 62 -8.94 15.16 -4.18
N THR A 63 -9.28 16.37 -4.65
CA THR A 63 -10.43 16.61 -5.54
C THR A 63 -10.27 15.86 -6.85
N GLY A 64 -9.13 16.02 -7.53
CA GLY A 64 -8.84 15.29 -8.77
C GLY A 64 -8.79 13.78 -8.57
N PHE A 65 -8.31 13.31 -7.41
CA PHE A 65 -8.33 11.91 -7.03
C PHE A 65 -9.77 11.39 -6.94
N VAL A 66 -10.61 12.01 -6.10
CA VAL A 66 -11.97 11.52 -5.82
C VAL A 66 -12.81 11.52 -7.10
N VAL A 67 -12.67 12.55 -7.94
CA VAL A 67 -13.35 12.64 -9.24
C VAL A 67 -12.88 11.55 -10.21
N ARG A 68 -11.57 11.28 -10.31
CA ARG A 68 -11.07 10.18 -11.17
C ARG A 68 -11.48 8.82 -10.65
N ALA A 69 -11.33 8.57 -9.35
CA ALA A 69 -11.76 7.34 -8.71
C ALA A 69 -13.24 7.08 -9.00
N ALA A 70 -14.11 8.09 -8.84
CA ALA A 70 -15.52 7.98 -9.19
C ALA A 70 -15.79 7.70 -10.68
N ASN A 71 -14.89 8.07 -11.58
CA ASN A 71 -15.04 7.94 -13.02
C ASN A 71 -14.30 6.75 -13.64
N ALA A 72 -13.67 5.90 -12.81
CA ALA A 72 -12.98 4.70 -13.27
C ALA A 72 -13.94 3.69 -13.93
N ALA A 73 -13.42 2.87 -14.84
CA ALA A 73 -14.22 1.96 -15.69
C ALA A 73 -15.06 0.93 -14.89
N ARG A 74 -14.67 0.63 -13.64
CA ARG A 74 -15.37 -0.28 -12.71
C ARG A 74 -16.83 0.05 -12.43
N PHE A 75 -17.24 1.29 -12.66
CA PHE A 75 -18.59 1.76 -12.37
C PHE A 75 -19.51 1.72 -13.61
N GLY A 76 -19.27 0.78 -14.53
CA GLY A 76 -19.99 0.62 -15.79
C GLY A 76 -21.50 0.74 -15.65
N GLY A 77 -22.09 1.68 -16.38
CA GLY A 77 -23.53 1.98 -16.38
C GLY A 77 -23.95 3.31 -15.76
N ILE A 78 -23.05 4.03 -15.07
CA ILE A 78 -23.33 5.35 -14.48
C ILE A 78 -22.52 6.43 -15.19
N GLU A 79 -23.18 7.52 -15.60
CA GLU A 79 -22.58 8.68 -16.25
C GLU A 79 -21.38 9.23 -15.45
N ARG A 80 -20.37 9.74 -16.17
CA ARG A 80 -19.18 10.35 -15.55
C ARG A 80 -19.63 11.60 -14.78
N THR A 81 -18.96 11.89 -13.66
CA THR A 81 -19.30 13.02 -12.80
C THR A 81 -18.09 13.92 -12.54
N LEU A 82 -18.31 15.23 -12.59
CA LEU A 82 -17.38 16.25 -12.08
C LEU A 82 -17.82 16.79 -10.70
N ASP A 83 -18.96 16.31 -10.19
CA ASP A 83 -19.49 16.71 -8.90
C ASP A 83 -18.78 15.94 -7.79
N VAL A 84 -18.05 16.66 -6.92
CA VAL A 84 -17.25 16.06 -5.85
C VAL A 84 -18.14 15.33 -4.84
N LYS A 85 -19.34 15.81 -4.57
CA LYS A 85 -20.27 15.14 -3.62
C LYS A 85 -20.76 13.82 -4.18
N ARG A 86 -21.17 13.78 -5.46
CA ARG A 86 -21.51 12.53 -6.16
C ARG A 86 -20.33 11.58 -6.23
N ALA A 87 -19.13 12.12 -6.46
CA ALA A 87 -17.91 11.33 -6.48
C ALA A 87 -17.61 10.70 -5.10
N VAL A 88 -17.71 11.46 -4.00
CA VAL A 88 -17.57 10.95 -2.62
C VAL A 88 -18.61 9.88 -2.30
N VAL A 89 -19.86 10.08 -2.70
CA VAL A 89 -20.95 9.09 -2.49
C VAL A 89 -20.67 7.80 -3.26
N ARG A 90 -20.21 7.90 -4.52
CA ARG A 90 -19.91 6.74 -5.38
C ARG A 90 -18.68 5.96 -4.91
N VAL A 91 -17.69 6.67 -4.41
CA VAL A 91 -16.40 6.13 -3.98
C VAL A 91 -16.44 5.62 -2.53
N GLY A 92 -17.28 6.23 -1.70
CA GLY A 92 -17.42 5.89 -0.29
C GLY A 92 -16.49 6.68 0.62
N MET A 93 -16.98 7.02 1.80
CA MET A 93 -16.30 7.90 2.75
C MET A 93 -14.98 7.32 3.27
N GLN A 94 -14.95 6.03 3.60
CA GLN A 94 -13.73 5.36 4.09
C GLN A 94 -12.60 5.35 3.06
N MET A 95 -12.98 5.24 1.79
CA MET A 95 -12.07 5.23 0.67
C MET A 95 -11.39 6.60 0.52
N VAL A 96 -12.19 7.68 0.56
CA VAL A 96 -11.70 9.07 0.51
C VAL A 96 -10.71 9.34 1.64
N ARG A 97 -11.03 8.88 2.85
CA ARG A 97 -10.19 9.09 4.04
C ARG A 97 -8.83 8.42 3.90
N ALA A 98 -8.83 7.14 3.53
CA ALA A 98 -7.59 6.39 3.37
C ALA A 98 -6.71 6.93 2.23
N HIS A 99 -7.32 7.52 1.20
CA HIS A 99 -6.59 8.24 0.15
C HIS A 99 -5.99 9.55 0.60
N ALA A 100 -6.75 10.32 1.38
CA ALA A 100 -6.24 11.57 1.89
C ALA A 100 -5.04 11.34 2.79
N LEU A 101 -5.12 10.34 3.66
CA LEU A 101 -4.01 9.81 4.43
C LEU A 101 -2.80 9.52 3.54
N ALA A 102 -2.95 8.67 2.52
CA ALA A 102 -1.83 8.29 1.67
C ALA A 102 -1.21 9.48 0.89
N ILE A 103 -2.03 10.36 0.31
CA ILE A 103 -1.58 11.55 -0.45
C ILE A 103 -0.82 12.54 0.45
N SER A 104 -1.26 12.70 1.70
CA SER A 104 -0.56 13.52 2.67
C SER A 104 0.82 13.00 3.00
N MET A 105 0.96 11.68 3.14
CA MET A 105 2.26 11.08 3.43
C MET A 105 3.22 11.23 2.25
N ILE A 106 2.72 11.16 1.00
CA ILE A 106 3.51 11.43 -0.22
C ILE A 106 4.06 12.87 -0.22
N ARG A 107 3.29 13.86 0.21
CA ARG A 107 3.69 15.27 0.08
C ARG A 107 4.70 15.75 1.12
N ASP A 108 4.73 15.15 2.31
CA ASP A 108 5.58 15.60 3.43
C ASP A 108 6.92 14.83 3.51
N HIS A 109 7.25 13.99 2.52
CA HIS A 109 8.46 13.14 2.54
C HIS A 109 9.78 13.92 2.51
N LYS A 110 9.78 15.20 2.16
CA LYS A 110 10.99 16.05 2.03
C LYS A 110 11.71 16.30 3.36
N LYS A 111 11.10 15.95 4.50
CA LYS A 111 11.73 16.05 5.84
C LYS A 111 12.33 14.74 6.32
N LEU A 112 12.18 13.65 5.56
CA LEU A 112 12.60 12.32 5.97
C LEU A 112 14.10 12.14 5.70
N ARG A 113 14.81 11.53 6.66
CA ARG A 113 16.27 11.55 6.75
C ARG A 113 16.93 10.17 6.64
N CYS A 114 16.15 9.09 6.51
CA CYS A 114 16.71 7.75 6.40
C CYS A 114 17.63 7.66 5.19
N LYS A 115 18.92 7.42 5.45
CA LYS A 115 19.89 7.14 4.39
C LYS A 115 19.53 5.82 3.73
N HIS A 116 19.83 5.68 2.43
CA HIS A 116 19.53 4.50 1.62
C HIS A 116 18.04 4.17 1.41
N PHE A 117 17.11 4.97 1.94
CA PHE A 117 15.69 4.86 1.62
C PHE A 117 15.34 5.72 0.41
N ASP A 118 14.87 5.09 -0.67
CA ASP A 118 14.40 5.79 -1.85
C ASP A 118 12.89 6.05 -1.75
N TYR A 119 12.54 7.27 -1.30
CA TYR A 119 11.15 7.69 -1.15
C TYR A 119 10.40 7.75 -2.49
N THR A 120 11.09 8.11 -3.57
CA THR A 120 10.47 8.18 -4.90
C THR A 120 10.09 6.79 -5.37
N ARG A 121 11.02 5.84 -5.28
CA ARG A 121 10.76 4.42 -5.56
C ARG A 121 9.65 3.87 -4.69
N PHE A 122 9.72 4.09 -3.38
CA PHE A 122 8.70 3.62 -2.43
C PHE A 122 7.30 4.09 -2.82
N TRP A 123 7.13 5.39 -3.11
CA TRP A 123 5.81 5.92 -3.46
C TRP A 123 5.34 5.44 -4.83
N THR A 124 6.26 5.28 -5.77
CA THR A 124 5.95 4.76 -7.11
C THR A 124 5.49 3.31 -7.03
N GLU A 125 6.20 2.47 -6.28
CA GLU A 125 5.84 1.06 -6.02
C GLU A 125 4.51 0.94 -5.29
N SER A 126 4.28 1.75 -4.25
CA SER A 126 3.03 1.74 -3.48
C SER A 126 1.83 2.15 -4.34
N LEU A 127 1.98 3.19 -5.15
CA LEU A 127 0.95 3.64 -6.08
C LEU A 127 0.70 2.62 -7.20
N TYR A 128 1.75 1.99 -7.71
CA TYR A 128 1.59 0.97 -8.74
C TYR A 128 0.88 -0.27 -8.18
N THR A 129 1.25 -0.71 -6.97
CA THR A 129 0.56 -1.77 -6.23
C THR A 129 -0.93 -1.44 -6.07
N ALA A 130 -1.26 -0.18 -5.74
CA ALA A 130 -2.64 0.29 -5.62
C ALA A 130 -3.44 0.15 -6.92
N VAL A 131 -2.86 0.59 -8.04
CA VAL A 131 -3.50 0.49 -9.37
C VAL A 131 -3.66 -0.98 -9.80
N LEU A 132 -2.64 -1.81 -9.59
CA LEU A 132 -2.69 -3.25 -9.88
C LEU A 132 -3.76 -3.95 -9.04
N MET A 133 -3.83 -3.64 -7.74
CA MET A 133 -4.86 -4.14 -6.84
C MET A 133 -6.26 -3.76 -7.34
N ASP A 134 -6.46 -2.52 -7.79
CA ASP A 134 -7.76 -2.09 -8.31
C ASP A 134 -8.14 -2.84 -9.59
N LYS A 135 -7.21 -3.07 -10.51
CA LYS A 135 -7.43 -3.88 -11.73
C LYS A 135 -7.74 -5.34 -11.41
N LEU A 136 -6.95 -5.97 -10.52
CA LEU A 136 -7.16 -7.35 -10.10
C LEU A 136 -8.50 -7.52 -9.37
N ALA A 137 -8.91 -6.51 -8.60
CA ALA A 137 -10.19 -6.51 -7.93
C ALA A 137 -11.40 -6.41 -8.90
N GLU A 138 -11.23 -5.92 -10.13
CA GLU A 138 -12.27 -5.99 -11.18
C GLU A 138 -12.49 -7.43 -11.64
N ARG A 139 -11.40 -8.19 -11.76
CA ARG A 139 -11.39 -9.58 -12.21
C ARG A 139 -11.98 -10.52 -11.16
N TYR A 140 -11.50 -10.44 -9.92
CA TYR A 140 -11.86 -11.40 -8.87
C TYR A 140 -13.11 -11.00 -8.07
N ARG A 141 -13.53 -9.73 -8.08
CA ARG A 141 -14.73 -9.22 -7.38
C ARG A 141 -14.80 -9.55 -5.87
N GLU A 142 -13.65 -9.81 -5.24
CA GLU A 142 -13.53 -10.13 -3.81
C GLU A 142 -13.43 -8.89 -2.89
N PHE A 143 -13.09 -7.74 -3.47
CA PHE A 143 -12.92 -6.48 -2.75
C PHE A 143 -14.22 -5.65 -2.79
N ARG A 144 -14.55 -4.99 -1.67
CA ARG A 144 -15.56 -3.92 -1.74
C ARG A 144 -14.97 -2.72 -2.49
N LEU A 145 -15.85 -1.84 -2.93
CA LEU A 145 -15.50 -0.65 -3.72
C LEU A 145 -14.36 0.15 -3.07
N GLY A 146 -13.25 0.31 -3.80
CA GLY A 146 -12.09 1.11 -3.42
C GLY A 146 -11.23 0.55 -2.26
N GLU A 147 -11.60 -0.59 -1.65
CA GLU A 147 -10.76 -1.26 -0.64
C GLU A 147 -9.42 -1.70 -1.25
N ALA A 148 -9.44 -2.21 -2.49
CA ALA A 148 -8.27 -2.78 -3.15
C ALA A 148 -7.15 -1.74 -3.37
N PHE A 149 -7.50 -0.58 -3.92
CA PHE A 149 -6.54 0.49 -4.16
C PHE A 149 -5.91 0.98 -2.86
N VAL A 150 -6.75 1.26 -1.84
CA VAL A 150 -6.28 1.69 -0.53
C VAL A 150 -5.33 0.68 0.09
N LEU A 151 -5.71 -0.61 0.04
CA LEU A 151 -4.90 -1.68 0.59
C LEU A 151 -3.55 -1.77 -0.10
N GLY A 152 -3.52 -1.71 -1.44
CA GLY A 152 -2.28 -1.72 -2.21
C GLY A 152 -1.39 -0.51 -1.91
N LEU A 153 -1.98 0.67 -1.74
CA LEU A 153 -1.25 1.90 -1.46
C LEU A 153 -0.61 1.90 -0.06
N LEU A 154 -1.29 1.31 0.92
CA LEU A 154 -0.88 1.35 2.33
C LEU A 154 -0.20 0.05 2.80
N ALA A 155 -0.21 -1.04 2.02
CA ALA A 155 0.38 -2.32 2.41
C ALA A 155 1.87 -2.20 2.80
N GLY A 156 2.61 -1.30 2.13
CA GLY A 156 4.04 -1.08 2.39
C GLY A 156 4.35 -0.01 3.45
N VAL A 157 3.36 0.60 4.10
CA VAL A 157 3.55 1.80 4.93
C VAL A 157 4.49 1.62 6.13
N GLY A 158 4.68 0.39 6.62
CA GLY A 158 5.64 0.05 7.66
C GLY A 158 7.08 0.39 7.26
N ARG A 159 7.46 0.25 5.98
CA ARG A 159 8.80 0.64 5.50
C ARG A 159 9.04 2.13 5.68
N LEU A 160 8.01 2.94 5.42
CA LEU A 160 8.04 4.38 5.63
C LEU A 160 8.06 4.73 7.12
N ALA A 161 7.31 3.99 7.93
CA ALA A 161 7.31 4.18 9.37
C ALA A 161 8.67 3.89 9.99
N PHE A 162 9.35 2.80 9.61
CA PHE A 162 10.74 2.54 10.01
C PHE A 162 11.69 3.67 9.58
N ALA A 163 11.62 4.09 8.32
CA ALA A 163 12.43 5.19 7.79
C ALA A 163 12.18 6.53 8.49
N THR A 164 11.03 6.71 9.15
CA THR A 164 10.69 7.94 9.86
C THR A 164 11.04 7.86 11.33
N ALA A 165 10.70 6.76 11.99
CA ALA A 165 10.85 6.58 13.44
C ALA A 165 12.28 6.20 13.85
N ALA A 166 12.99 5.45 13.00
CA ALA A 166 14.36 4.98 13.27
C ALA A 166 15.25 5.16 12.02
N PRO A 167 15.46 6.38 11.52
CA PRO A 167 16.10 6.64 10.23
C PRO A 167 17.56 6.16 10.16
N ASP A 168 18.31 6.23 11.26
CA ASP A 168 19.71 5.80 11.29
C ASP A 168 19.83 4.27 11.32
N ASP A 169 19.08 3.62 12.22
CA ASP A 169 19.07 2.15 12.34
C ASP A 169 18.51 1.49 11.07
N TYR A 170 17.41 2.01 10.55
CA TYR A 170 16.81 1.46 9.33
C TYR A 170 17.68 1.70 8.10
N GLY A 171 18.42 2.81 8.05
CA GLY A 171 19.42 3.05 7.00
C GLY A 171 20.54 1.98 6.98
N VAL A 172 20.96 1.50 8.15
CA VAL A 172 21.92 0.38 8.27
C VAL A 172 21.30 -0.93 7.77
N VAL A 173 20.04 -1.20 8.12
CA VAL A 173 19.30 -2.38 7.65
C VAL A 173 19.21 -2.40 6.13
N LEU A 174 18.83 -1.27 5.50
CA LEU A 174 18.74 -1.14 4.04
C LEU A 174 20.10 -1.34 3.35
N ALA A 175 21.17 -0.76 3.91
CA ALA A 175 22.52 -0.93 3.37
C ALA A 175 22.97 -2.41 3.45
N ARG A 176 22.66 -3.11 4.55
CA ARG A 176 22.94 -4.54 4.70
C ARG A 176 22.16 -5.38 3.70
N ALA A 177 20.88 -5.07 3.47
CA ALA A 177 20.03 -5.76 2.51
C ALA A 177 20.61 -5.67 1.10
N ALA A 178 20.97 -4.45 0.67
CA ALA A 178 21.57 -4.20 -0.63
C ALA A 178 22.92 -4.92 -0.82
N ALA A 179 23.74 -5.00 0.23
CA ALA A 179 25.07 -5.63 0.14
C ALA A 179 25.06 -7.17 0.18
N ARG A 180 24.09 -7.79 0.87
CA ARG A 180 24.09 -9.24 1.12
C ARG A 180 23.05 -10.02 0.31
N GLY A 181 22.11 -9.34 -0.36
CA GLY A 181 21.01 -10.01 -1.08
C GLY A 181 20.11 -10.83 -0.16
N VAL A 182 20.05 -10.47 1.13
CA VAL A 182 19.18 -11.12 2.13
C VAL A 182 17.81 -10.42 2.11
N PRO A 183 16.69 -11.17 2.22
CA PRO A 183 15.36 -10.58 2.33
C PRO A 183 15.30 -9.52 3.43
N LEU A 184 14.74 -8.36 3.10
CA LEU A 184 14.69 -7.20 3.99
C LEU A 184 13.98 -7.54 5.31
N GLU A 185 12.92 -8.35 5.24
CA GLU A 185 12.11 -8.78 6.37
C GLU A 185 12.95 -9.52 7.42
N LEU A 186 13.92 -10.32 7.00
CA LEU A 186 14.78 -11.05 7.94
C LEU A 186 15.72 -10.11 8.70
N LEU A 187 16.22 -9.08 8.01
CA LEU A 187 17.10 -8.08 8.63
C LEU A 187 16.33 -7.12 9.54
N GLU A 188 15.07 -6.81 9.20
CA GLU A 188 14.16 -6.05 10.07
C GLU A 188 13.82 -6.84 11.34
N GLN A 189 13.51 -8.14 11.20
CA GLN A 189 13.28 -9.02 12.34
C GLN A 189 14.52 -9.11 13.26
N GLU A 190 15.72 -9.16 12.68
CA GLU A 190 16.98 -9.14 13.45
C GLU A 190 17.17 -7.81 14.20
N ALA A 191 16.85 -6.68 13.58
CA ALA A 191 17.11 -5.34 14.13
C ALA A 191 16.02 -4.86 15.12
N PHE A 192 14.74 -5.08 14.80
CA PHE A 192 13.59 -4.52 15.51
C PHE A 192 12.71 -5.59 16.19
N GLY A 193 12.90 -6.87 15.84
CA GLY A 193 12.09 -7.97 16.36
C GLY A 193 10.72 -8.15 15.70
N PHE A 194 10.45 -7.38 14.64
CA PHE A 194 9.28 -7.46 13.76
C PHE A 194 9.63 -6.89 12.38
N ASP A 195 8.85 -7.22 11.35
CA ASP A 195 9.07 -6.73 9.99
C ASP A 195 8.07 -5.64 9.58
N HIS A 196 8.33 -5.02 8.42
CA HIS A 196 7.53 -3.90 7.94
C HIS A 196 6.08 -4.29 7.59
N HIS A 197 5.80 -5.55 7.26
CA HIS A 197 4.42 -5.99 7.00
C HIS A 197 3.62 -6.06 8.30
N GLU A 198 4.26 -6.54 9.38
CA GLU A 198 3.66 -6.54 10.72
C GLU A 198 3.41 -5.11 11.20
N LEU A 199 4.38 -4.22 11.00
CA LEU A 199 4.24 -2.80 11.31
C LEU A 199 3.13 -2.13 10.49
N SER A 200 3.06 -2.39 9.18
CA SER A 200 1.98 -1.91 8.32
C SER A 200 0.61 -2.35 8.84
N ALA A 201 0.44 -3.62 9.18
CA ALA A 201 -0.83 -4.15 9.66
C ALA A 201 -1.30 -3.47 10.96
N VAL A 202 -0.37 -3.24 11.90
CA VAL A 202 -0.70 -2.53 13.15
C VAL A 202 -1.05 -1.07 12.90
N LEU A 203 -0.30 -0.38 12.04
CA LEU A 203 -0.61 1.01 11.67
C LEU A 203 -1.98 1.12 11.01
N LEU A 204 -2.30 0.21 10.08
CA LEU A 204 -3.61 0.19 9.43
C LEU A 204 -4.74 -0.03 10.42
N ALA A 205 -4.57 -0.97 11.36
CA ALA A 205 -5.54 -1.20 12.42
C ALA A 205 -5.74 0.05 13.31
N ASP A 206 -4.66 0.73 13.70
CA ASP A 206 -4.72 1.98 14.48
C ASP A 206 -5.40 3.14 13.72
N TRP A 207 -5.27 3.14 12.39
CA TRP A 207 -5.94 4.09 11.50
C TRP A 207 -7.41 3.74 11.21
N GLY A 208 -7.95 2.68 11.82
CA GLY A 208 -9.34 2.28 11.68
C GLY A 208 -9.64 1.48 10.41
N VAL A 209 -8.61 0.96 9.73
CA VAL A 209 -8.81 -0.03 8.66
C VAL A 209 -9.38 -1.30 9.27
N PRO A 210 -10.38 -1.96 8.65
CA PRO A 210 -10.94 -3.21 9.14
C PRO A 210 -9.86 -4.25 9.44
N THR A 211 -9.96 -4.93 10.59
CA THR A 211 -8.97 -5.93 11.03
C THR A 211 -8.75 -7.03 9.99
N GLU A 212 -9.81 -7.41 9.27
CA GLU A 212 -9.73 -8.35 8.14
C GLU A 212 -8.72 -7.92 7.07
N LEU A 213 -8.67 -6.63 6.73
CA LEU A 213 -7.72 -6.08 5.74
C LEU A 213 -6.33 -5.88 6.35
N ALA A 214 -6.24 -5.55 7.63
CA ALA A 214 -4.96 -5.51 8.33
C ALA A 214 -4.28 -6.90 8.36
N ASP A 215 -5.06 -7.97 8.58
CA ASP A 215 -4.57 -9.35 8.56
C ASP A 215 -4.09 -9.75 7.16
N VAL A 216 -4.74 -9.26 6.09
CA VAL A 216 -4.28 -9.45 4.70
C VAL A 216 -2.87 -8.88 4.51
N VAL A 217 -2.61 -7.67 5.01
CA VAL A 217 -1.27 -7.05 4.95
C VAL A 217 -0.26 -7.81 5.79
N TYR A 218 -0.65 -8.27 6.98
CA TYR A 218 0.21 -9.04 7.88
C TYR A 218 0.72 -10.33 7.21
N TRP A 219 -0.17 -11.06 6.52
CA TRP A 219 0.11 -12.36 5.90
C TRP A 219 0.52 -12.30 4.42
N GLN A 220 0.67 -11.11 3.83
CA GLN A 220 0.87 -10.98 2.37
C GLN A 220 2.09 -11.75 1.80
N CYS A 221 3.17 -11.89 2.54
CA CYS A 221 4.37 -12.62 2.09
C CYS A 221 4.27 -14.14 2.26
N ASP A 222 3.34 -14.60 3.09
CA ASP A 222 3.14 -16.02 3.37
C ASP A 222 1.63 -16.32 3.58
N PRO A 223 0.79 -16.17 2.53
CA PRO A 223 -0.63 -16.47 2.63
C PRO A 223 -0.91 -17.92 3.05
N GLU A 224 -0.02 -18.84 2.68
CA GLU A 224 -0.08 -20.28 2.99
C GLU A 224 0.42 -20.65 4.39
N GLY A 225 1.07 -19.73 5.11
CA GLY A 225 1.75 -19.94 6.39
C GLY A 225 0.85 -20.30 7.59
N GLY A 226 -0.41 -20.65 7.35
CA GLY A 226 -1.36 -21.13 8.36
C GLY A 226 -2.11 -20.03 9.13
N GLY A 227 -1.78 -18.76 8.89
CA GLY A 227 -2.46 -17.62 9.52
C GLY A 227 -3.83 -17.29 8.94
N LEU A 228 -4.08 -17.68 7.69
CA LEU A 228 -5.35 -17.49 7.00
C LEU A 228 -5.98 -18.84 6.67
N LYS A 229 -7.30 -18.95 6.86
CA LYS A 229 -8.03 -20.16 6.46
C LYS A 229 -7.94 -20.32 4.93
N PRO A 230 -7.55 -21.49 4.40
CA PRO A 230 -7.58 -21.75 2.96
C PRO A 230 -8.96 -21.42 2.37
N ASP A 231 -8.97 -20.82 1.19
CA ASP A 231 -10.17 -20.37 0.47
C ASP A 231 -11.05 -19.35 1.22
N SER A 232 -10.55 -18.77 2.32
CA SER A 232 -11.20 -17.62 2.92
C SER A 232 -11.03 -16.37 2.06
N ARG A 233 -11.92 -15.39 2.23
CA ARG A 233 -11.78 -14.09 1.57
C ARG A 233 -10.40 -13.46 1.88
N PRO A 234 -9.95 -13.34 3.15
CA PRO A 234 -8.61 -12.83 3.46
C PRO A 234 -7.47 -13.55 2.75
N TYR A 235 -7.54 -14.89 2.64
CA TYR A 235 -6.54 -15.68 1.92
C TYR A 235 -6.44 -15.27 0.45
N ARG A 236 -7.59 -15.13 -0.24
CA ARG A 236 -7.61 -14.65 -1.63
C ARG A 236 -7.11 -13.22 -1.76
N LEU A 237 -7.50 -12.31 -0.86
CA LEU A 237 -7.04 -10.93 -0.87
C LEU A 237 -5.51 -10.84 -0.65
N ALA A 238 -4.95 -11.68 0.22
CA ALA A 238 -3.51 -11.74 0.47
C ALA A 238 -2.75 -12.27 -0.75
N GLY A 239 -3.28 -13.27 -1.45
CA GLY A 239 -2.72 -13.74 -2.72
C GLY A 239 -2.73 -12.65 -3.80
N VAL A 240 -3.83 -11.91 -3.93
CA VAL A 240 -3.95 -10.79 -4.88
C VAL A 240 -2.97 -9.67 -4.53
N LEU A 241 -2.83 -9.33 -3.24
CA LEU A 241 -1.87 -8.35 -2.76
C LEU A 241 -0.42 -8.77 -3.03
N GLN A 242 -0.08 -10.03 -2.79
CA GLN A 242 1.27 -10.56 -3.07
C GLN A 242 1.61 -10.47 -4.55
N LEU A 243 0.66 -10.80 -5.44
CA LEU A 243 0.84 -10.67 -6.88
C LEU A 243 1.05 -9.20 -7.28
N ALA A 244 0.17 -8.30 -6.82
CA ALA A 244 0.25 -6.88 -7.13
C ALA A 244 1.57 -6.25 -6.64
N ALA A 245 1.99 -6.57 -5.42
CA ALA A 245 3.22 -6.06 -4.83
C ALA A 245 4.46 -6.60 -5.57
N GLY A 246 4.46 -7.88 -5.96
CA GLY A 246 5.54 -8.48 -6.74
C GLY A 246 5.69 -7.84 -8.13
N LEU A 247 4.58 -7.70 -8.86
CA LEU A 247 4.56 -7.01 -10.16
C LEU A 247 5.00 -5.56 -10.05
N ALA A 248 4.62 -4.87 -8.97
CA ALA A 248 5.05 -3.51 -8.73
C ALA A 248 6.55 -3.42 -8.43
N ALA A 249 7.05 -4.26 -7.53
CA ALA A 249 8.45 -4.28 -7.15
C ALA A 249 9.38 -4.57 -8.34
N GLU A 250 8.99 -5.49 -9.23
CA GLU A 250 9.72 -5.81 -10.46
C GLU A 250 9.76 -4.63 -11.44
N ALA A 251 8.64 -3.94 -11.65
CA ALA A 251 8.60 -2.81 -12.59
C ALA A 251 9.38 -1.58 -12.12
N VAL A 252 9.63 -1.45 -10.81
CA VAL A 252 10.46 -0.37 -10.24
C VAL A 252 11.88 -0.88 -9.87
N ALA A 253 12.20 -2.14 -10.14
CA ALA A 253 13.54 -2.67 -9.96
C ALA A 253 14.51 -2.14 -11.02
N ALA A 254 15.80 -2.15 -10.71
CA ALA A 254 16.84 -1.79 -11.67
C ALA A 254 16.92 -2.85 -12.79
N PRO A 255 17.29 -2.49 -14.04
CA PRO A 255 17.35 -3.40 -15.18
C PRO A 255 18.21 -4.66 -14.98
N GLU A 256 19.15 -4.63 -14.03
CA GLU A 256 20.06 -5.75 -13.73
C GLU A 256 19.40 -6.87 -12.89
N GLN A 257 18.16 -6.67 -12.43
CA GLN A 257 17.37 -7.66 -11.69
C GLN A 257 16.24 -8.25 -12.55
N ASP A 258 16.44 -8.31 -13.87
CA ASP A 258 15.45 -8.76 -14.83
C ASP A 258 15.19 -10.26 -14.72
N GLY A 259 14.02 -10.60 -14.17
CA GLY A 259 13.56 -11.96 -13.98
C GLY A 259 12.37 -11.93 -13.05
N ALA A 260 11.17 -12.10 -13.62
CA ALA A 260 9.97 -12.18 -12.78
C ALA A 260 10.16 -13.29 -11.75
N SER A 261 10.05 -12.90 -10.47
CA SER A 261 10.25 -13.74 -9.31
C SER A 261 9.37 -14.97 -9.47
N GLY A 262 9.91 -16.17 -9.20
CA GLY A 262 9.14 -17.41 -9.26
C GLY A 262 7.84 -17.33 -8.43
N ILE A 263 7.82 -16.47 -7.42
CA ILE A 263 6.64 -16.16 -6.60
C ILE A 263 5.54 -15.44 -7.41
N VAL A 264 5.88 -14.49 -8.29
CA VAL A 264 4.91 -13.78 -9.13
C VAL A 264 4.20 -14.75 -10.06
N TYR A 265 4.95 -15.59 -10.78
CA TYR A 265 4.36 -16.60 -11.67
C TYR A 265 3.57 -17.67 -10.92
N LEU A 266 4.10 -18.15 -9.78
CA LEU A 266 3.37 -19.10 -8.94
C LEU A 266 2.04 -18.49 -8.48
N ARG A 267 2.05 -17.23 -8.04
CA ARG A 267 0.86 -16.56 -7.56
C ARG A 267 -0.14 -16.27 -8.67
N ALA A 268 0.34 -15.85 -9.85
CA ALA A 268 -0.51 -15.70 -11.03
C ALA A 268 -1.19 -17.02 -11.40
N ALA A 269 -0.46 -18.14 -11.38
CA ALA A 269 -1.02 -19.47 -11.64
C ALA A 269 -2.06 -19.88 -10.59
N LEU A 270 -1.80 -19.67 -9.29
CA LEU A 270 -2.76 -19.95 -8.21
C LEU A 270 -4.02 -19.09 -8.29
N LEU A 271 -3.94 -17.92 -8.92
CA LEU A 271 -5.07 -17.03 -9.17
C LEU A 271 -5.70 -17.23 -10.55
N GLU A 272 -5.31 -18.26 -11.30
CA GLU A 272 -5.81 -18.54 -12.66
C GLU A 272 -5.66 -17.33 -13.60
N LEU A 273 -4.52 -16.63 -13.48
CA LEU A 273 -4.13 -15.51 -14.33
C LEU A 273 -3.09 -15.96 -15.35
N GLU A 274 -3.54 -16.13 -16.58
CA GLU A 274 -2.67 -16.49 -17.70
C GLU A 274 -1.60 -15.41 -17.97
N PRO A 275 -0.40 -15.77 -18.46
CA PRO A 275 0.66 -14.80 -18.74
C PRO A 275 0.24 -13.66 -19.68
N ALA A 276 -0.61 -13.95 -20.66
CA ALA A 276 -1.14 -12.93 -21.58
C ALA A 276 -2.08 -11.94 -20.88
N ASP A 277 -2.94 -12.42 -19.99
CA ASP A 277 -3.83 -11.58 -19.18
C ASP A 277 -3.03 -10.72 -18.20
N MET A 278 -1.99 -11.32 -17.58
CA MET A 278 -1.08 -10.61 -16.70
C MET A 278 -0.36 -9.47 -17.43
N ALA A 279 0.16 -9.72 -18.63
CA ALA A 279 0.81 -8.69 -19.45
C ALA A 279 -0.15 -7.57 -19.89
N ALA A 280 -1.40 -7.92 -20.25
CA ALA A 280 -2.41 -6.92 -20.59
C ALA A 280 -2.79 -6.07 -19.37
N LEU A 281 -2.93 -6.68 -18.20
CA LEU A 281 -3.25 -6.01 -16.94
C LEU A 281 -2.14 -5.04 -16.52
N THR A 282 -0.87 -5.46 -16.56
CA THR A 282 0.26 -4.60 -16.22
C THR A 282 0.41 -3.44 -17.20
N ALA A 283 0.21 -3.67 -18.50
CA ALA A 283 0.24 -2.61 -19.51
C ALA A 283 -0.84 -1.53 -19.24
N GLN A 284 -2.07 -1.94 -18.92
CA GLN A 284 -3.14 -1.01 -18.56
C GLN A 284 -2.85 -0.27 -17.25
N ALA A 285 -2.34 -0.98 -16.25
CA ALA A 285 -2.00 -0.40 -14.95
C ALA A 285 -0.84 0.62 -15.07
N LEU A 286 0.13 0.40 -15.95
CA LEU A 286 1.22 1.35 -16.21
C LEU A 286 0.73 2.65 -16.83
N VAL A 287 -0.26 2.61 -17.73
CA VAL A 287 -0.86 3.82 -18.30
C VAL A 287 -1.50 4.66 -17.19
N GLU A 288 -2.32 4.02 -16.35
CA GLU A 288 -3.00 4.68 -15.24
C GLU A 288 -2.01 5.21 -14.18
N LEU A 289 -0.96 4.44 -13.87
CA LEU A 289 0.11 4.88 -12.98
C LEU A 289 0.78 6.18 -13.46
N ARG A 290 1.07 6.31 -14.76
CA ARG A 290 1.69 7.53 -15.31
C ARG A 290 0.82 8.75 -15.09
N GLU A 291 -0.50 8.62 -15.24
CA GLU A 291 -1.45 9.70 -14.96
C GLU A 291 -1.43 10.09 -13.47
N TRP A 292 -1.34 9.09 -12.58
CA TRP A 292 -1.23 9.33 -11.15
C TRP A 292 0.08 10.03 -10.77
N LEU A 293 1.22 9.58 -11.28
CA LEU A 293 2.53 10.18 -11.00
C LEU A 293 2.56 11.66 -11.41
N GLN A 294 2.00 11.98 -12.59
CA GLN A 294 1.86 13.36 -13.05
C GLN A 294 1.00 14.21 -12.10
N LEU A 295 -0.12 13.68 -11.62
CA LEU A 295 -1.00 14.39 -10.70
C LEU A 295 -0.30 14.73 -9.37
N ILE A 296 0.40 13.75 -8.79
CA ILE A 296 1.00 13.89 -7.45
C ILE A 296 2.40 14.52 -7.50
N GLY A 297 2.92 14.78 -8.70
CA GLY A 297 4.20 15.44 -8.92
C GLY A 297 5.41 14.54 -8.65
N LEU A 298 5.25 13.22 -8.78
CA LEU A 298 6.38 12.28 -8.75
C LEU A 298 6.96 12.12 -10.17
N PRO A 299 8.28 11.87 -10.29
CA PRO A 299 8.89 11.64 -11.58
C PRO A 299 8.28 10.40 -12.26
N PRO A 300 8.18 10.39 -13.60
CA PRO A 300 7.71 9.22 -14.32
C PRO A 300 8.69 8.05 -14.11
N LEU A 301 8.15 6.83 -14.12
CA LEU A 301 8.97 5.62 -14.24
C LEU A 301 9.85 5.74 -15.47
N GLN A 302 11.17 5.67 -15.28
CA GLN A 302 12.09 5.52 -16.40
C GLN A 302 11.84 4.14 -17.03
N PRO A 303 11.73 4.04 -18.36
CA PRO A 303 11.64 2.73 -18.99
C PRO A 303 12.88 1.92 -18.63
N ALA A 304 12.69 0.63 -18.30
CA ALA A 304 13.80 -0.31 -18.26
C ALA A 304 14.51 -0.24 -19.62
N GLY A 305 15.80 0.12 -19.59
CA GLY A 305 16.63 0.30 -20.78
C GLY A 305 16.97 -1.01 -21.45
#